data_AF-A0AAU7RKE4-F1
#
_entry.id   AF-A0AAU7RKE4-F1
#
_cell.length_a   1.000
_cell.length_b   1.000
_cell.length_c   1.000
_cell.angle_alpha   90.00
_cell.angle_beta   90.00
_cell.angle_gamma   90.00
#
_symmetry.space_group_name_H-M   'P 1'
#
loop_
_entity.id
_entity.type
_entity.pdbx_description
1 polymer ?
#
loop_
_entity_poly.entity_id
_entity_poly.type
_entity_poly.pdbx_seq_one_letter_code
_entity_poly.pdbx_strand_id
1 'polypeptide(L)'
;MKPSAGSPAPKPTDFRAVASAAAEAIYTWDTRTSSYSEVYGRMRDLWVLLPDGSNPWTVLVQEFEATGVDAGSFVTLAGQGAFREAKSESLTCDEQLVKVRERPSPWPGLHVCTVRLSVEDHTSASTNTYSAPVSVMVNCPPAPTAPVDRCVIVAFYASSDRIVY
;
A
#
# COMPACT_ATOMS: atom_id res chain seq x y z
N MET A 1 -28.68 -23.62 19.77
CA MET A 1 -28.45 -22.19 19.49
C MET A 1 -26.94 -21.94 19.39
N LYS A 2 -26.47 -21.35 18.28
CA LYS A 2 -25.18 -20.61 18.18
C LYS A 2 -25.54 -19.11 18.15
N PRO A 3 -24.66 -18.16 18.55
CA PRO A 3 -23.37 -17.86 17.88
C PRO A 3 -22.18 -17.83 18.88
N SER A 4 -20.98 -18.34 18.56
CA SER A 4 -19.84 -17.75 17.83
C SER A 4 -19.32 -16.41 18.37
N ALA A 5 -18.09 -16.40 18.92
CA ALA A 5 -17.19 -15.25 18.93
C ALA A 5 -15.75 -15.77 18.99
N GLY A 6 -15.13 -15.96 17.82
CA GLY A 6 -13.67 -15.96 17.76
C GLY A 6 -13.22 -14.54 18.09
N SER A 7 -12.30 -14.37 19.04
CA SER A 7 -11.73 -13.06 19.34
C SER A 7 -11.29 -12.39 18.03
N PRO A 8 -11.62 -11.11 17.81
CA PRO A 8 -11.03 -10.38 16.70
C PRO A 8 -9.51 -10.41 16.87
N ALA A 9 -8.79 -10.76 15.80
CA ALA A 9 -7.34 -10.70 15.79
C ALA A 9 -6.88 -9.31 16.27
N PRO A 10 -5.79 -9.21 17.06
CA PRO A 10 -5.27 -7.92 17.51
C PRO A 10 -5.04 -7.04 16.27
N LYS A 11 -5.74 -5.91 16.23
CA LYS A 11 -5.60 -4.97 15.11
C LYS A 11 -4.26 -4.25 15.25
N PRO A 12 -3.46 -4.12 14.19
CA PRO A 12 -2.11 -3.58 14.33
C PRO A 12 -2.16 -2.10 14.73
N THR A 13 -1.53 -1.77 15.84
CA THR A 13 -1.20 -0.39 16.26
C THR A 13 0.24 -0.02 15.89
N ASP A 14 1.02 -0.98 15.40
CA ASP A 14 2.37 -0.74 14.89
C ASP A 14 2.29 -0.28 13.44
N PHE A 15 2.44 1.03 13.24
CA PHE A 15 2.39 1.66 11.93
C PHE A 15 3.49 1.18 10.99
N ARG A 16 4.65 0.74 11.52
CA ARG A 16 5.77 0.24 10.69
C ARG A 16 5.42 -1.11 10.08
N ALA A 17 4.83 -1.99 10.88
CA ALA A 17 4.34 -3.28 10.41
C ALA A 17 3.20 -3.10 9.38
N VAL A 18 2.28 -2.16 9.63
CA VAL A 18 1.22 -1.81 8.65
C VAL A 18 1.82 -1.30 7.35
N ALA A 19 2.80 -0.39 7.41
CA ALA A 19 3.43 0.18 6.22
C ALA A 19 4.19 -0.87 5.40
N SER A 20 4.97 -1.73 6.05
CA SER A 20 5.70 -2.83 5.39
C SER A 20 4.74 -3.82 4.73
N ALA A 21 3.72 -4.28 5.45
CA ALA A 21 2.72 -5.21 4.90
C ALA A 21 1.93 -4.58 3.74
N ALA A 22 1.61 -3.28 3.84
CA ALA A 22 0.97 -2.54 2.76
C ALA A 22 1.86 -2.47 1.52
N ALA A 23 3.13 -2.11 1.67
CA ALA A 23 4.07 -2.00 0.56
C ALA A 23 4.26 -3.35 -0.15
N GLU A 24 4.40 -4.44 0.61
CA GLU A 24 4.46 -5.79 0.02
C GLU A 24 3.17 -6.13 -0.73
N ALA A 25 2.00 -5.82 -0.17
CA ALA A 25 0.72 -6.06 -0.83
C ALA A 25 0.54 -5.22 -2.11
N ILE A 26 0.99 -3.96 -2.13
CA ILE A 26 0.92 -3.06 -3.29
C ILE A 26 1.68 -3.63 -4.49
N TYR A 27 2.83 -4.27 -4.24
CA TYR A 27 3.66 -4.85 -5.29
C TYR A 27 3.46 -6.35 -5.48
N THR A 28 2.53 -7.03 -4.78
CA THR A 28 2.33 -8.48 -4.94
C THR A 28 1.05 -8.78 -5.69
N TRP A 29 1.14 -9.55 -6.77
CA TRP A 29 -0.01 -10.02 -7.53
C TRP A 29 0.32 -11.32 -8.27
N ASP A 30 -0.70 -12.11 -8.60
CA ASP A 30 -0.54 -13.34 -9.35
C ASP A 30 -1.69 -13.49 -10.34
N THR A 31 -1.37 -13.40 -11.65
CA THR A 31 -2.39 -13.47 -12.71
C THR A 31 -3.00 -14.87 -12.86
N ARG A 32 -2.34 -15.90 -12.31
CA ARG A 32 -2.79 -17.29 -12.35
C ARG A 32 -3.95 -17.53 -11.37
N THR A 33 -4.07 -16.68 -10.36
CA THR A 33 -5.05 -16.85 -9.26
C THR A 33 -5.92 -15.62 -9.01
N SER A 34 -5.64 -14.48 -9.64
CA SER A 34 -6.41 -13.25 -9.49
C SER A 34 -6.58 -12.53 -10.83
N SER A 35 -7.75 -11.94 -11.03
CA SER A 35 -8.01 -10.94 -12.06
C SER A 35 -7.49 -9.55 -11.67
N TYR A 36 -7.34 -8.66 -12.65
CA TYR A 36 -7.00 -7.26 -12.39
C TYR A 36 -7.96 -6.60 -11.40
N SER A 37 -9.27 -6.83 -11.54
CA SER A 37 -10.28 -6.27 -10.66
C SER A 37 -10.18 -6.77 -9.22
N GLU A 38 -9.73 -8.01 -9.01
CA GLU A 38 -9.48 -8.55 -7.66
C GLU A 38 -8.21 -7.96 -7.04
N VAL A 39 -7.14 -7.80 -7.82
CA VAL A 39 -5.91 -7.12 -7.36
C VAL A 39 -6.23 -5.67 -6.97
N TYR A 40 -6.90 -4.92 -7.86
CA TYR A 40 -7.33 -3.56 -7.60
C TYR A 40 -8.30 -3.48 -6.40
N GLY A 41 -9.23 -4.43 -6.29
CA GLY A 41 -10.16 -4.52 -5.18
C GLY A 41 -9.46 -4.63 -3.82
N ARG A 42 -8.41 -5.48 -3.72
CA ARG A 42 -7.59 -5.58 -2.51
C ARG A 42 -6.90 -4.26 -2.17
N MET A 43 -6.37 -3.54 -3.17
CA MET A 43 -5.74 -2.24 -2.95
C MET A 43 -6.73 -1.18 -2.48
N ARG A 44 -7.93 -1.18 -3.06
CA ARG A 44 -9.01 -0.31 -2.66
C ARG A 44 -9.47 -0.57 -1.22
N ASP A 45 -9.52 -1.83 -0.80
CA ASP A 45 -9.93 -2.20 0.56
C ASP A 45 -8.88 -1.82 1.63
N LEU A 46 -7.61 -1.63 1.23
CA LEU A 46 -6.55 -1.10 2.09
C LEU A 46 -6.68 0.43 2.31
N TRP A 47 -7.22 1.16 1.35
CA TRP A 47 -7.25 2.63 1.33
C TRP A 47 -8.49 3.20 2.03
N VAL A 48 -8.28 3.86 3.17
CA VAL A 48 -9.36 4.52 3.92
C VAL A 48 -9.48 5.98 3.50
N LEU A 49 -10.61 6.34 2.88
CA LEU A 49 -10.93 7.74 2.59
C LEU A 49 -11.04 8.57 3.87
N LEU A 50 -10.41 9.72 3.87
CA LEU A 50 -10.49 10.70 4.94
C LEU A 50 -11.73 11.60 4.73
N PRO A 51 -12.44 11.96 5.82
CA PRO A 51 -13.63 12.81 5.73
C PRO A 51 -13.38 14.21 5.13
N ASP A 52 -12.13 14.68 5.18
CA ASP A 52 -11.71 15.98 4.64
C ASP A 52 -11.46 15.94 3.12
N GLY A 53 -11.53 14.76 2.49
CA GLY A 53 -11.32 14.59 1.05
C GLY A 53 -9.86 14.73 0.59
N SER A 54 -8.90 14.71 1.51
CA SER A 54 -7.49 14.93 1.20
C SER A 54 -6.80 13.76 0.48
N ASN A 55 -7.43 12.58 0.40
CA ASN A 55 -6.93 11.37 -0.25
C ASN A 55 -7.94 10.73 -1.22
N PRO A 56 -8.36 11.43 -2.30
CA PRO A 56 -9.41 10.92 -3.20
C PRO A 56 -8.98 9.65 -3.95
N TRP A 57 -9.95 8.84 -4.38
CA TRP A 57 -9.72 7.59 -5.14
C TRP A 57 -8.90 7.78 -6.42
N THR A 58 -8.93 8.98 -7.02
CA THR A 58 -8.10 9.30 -8.20
C THR A 58 -6.61 9.16 -7.91
N VAL A 59 -6.17 9.48 -6.68
CA VAL A 59 -4.78 9.28 -6.25
C VAL A 59 -4.48 7.80 -6.13
N LEU A 60 -5.37 7.00 -5.54
CA LEU A 60 -5.18 5.54 -5.46
C LEU A 60 -4.95 4.93 -6.85
N VAL A 61 -5.80 5.27 -7.83
CA VAL A 61 -5.69 4.71 -9.19
C VAL A 61 -4.35 5.08 -9.81
N GLN A 62 -3.99 6.37 -9.77
CA GLN A 62 -2.73 6.86 -10.32
C GLN A 62 -1.51 6.16 -9.70
N GLU A 63 -1.48 6.02 -8.38
CA GLU A 63 -0.34 5.42 -7.70
C GLU A 63 -0.31 3.89 -7.85
N PHE A 64 -1.45 3.23 -8.01
CA PHE A 64 -1.49 1.82 -8.34
C PHE A 64 -0.95 1.55 -9.75
N GLU A 65 -1.37 2.34 -10.74
CA GLU A 65 -0.84 2.23 -12.11
C GLU A 65 0.65 2.55 -12.18
N ALA A 66 1.16 3.44 -11.32
CA ALA A 66 2.59 3.72 -11.19
C ALA A 66 3.43 2.53 -10.72
N THR A 67 2.82 1.46 -10.20
CA THR A 67 3.50 0.16 -9.94
C THR A 67 3.83 -0.60 -11.23
N GLY A 68 3.36 -0.12 -12.38
CA GLY A 68 3.61 -0.69 -13.69
C GLY A 68 2.58 -1.74 -14.13
N VAL A 69 1.42 -1.84 -13.47
CA VAL A 69 0.29 -2.64 -13.99
C VAL A 69 -1.00 -1.84 -14.08
N ASP A 70 -1.69 -2.02 -15.20
CA ASP A 70 -3.00 -1.50 -15.53
C ASP A 70 -3.84 -2.65 -16.12
N ALA A 71 -5.11 -2.40 -16.45
CA ALA A 71 -5.98 -3.45 -16.96
C ALA A 71 -5.47 -4.10 -18.26
N GLY A 72 -4.83 -3.35 -19.14
CA GLY A 72 -4.30 -3.84 -20.42
C GLY A 72 -3.01 -4.64 -20.26
N SER A 73 -2.07 -4.15 -19.45
CA SER A 73 -0.83 -4.90 -19.16
C SER A 73 -1.14 -6.18 -18.38
N PHE A 74 -2.13 -6.18 -17.48
CA PHE A 74 -2.54 -7.38 -16.74
C PHE A 74 -3.07 -8.50 -17.64
N VAL A 75 -3.80 -8.17 -18.72
CA VAL A 75 -4.24 -9.18 -19.72
C VAL A 75 -3.05 -9.83 -20.41
N THR A 76 -2.04 -9.03 -20.76
CA THR A 76 -0.81 -9.54 -21.39
C THR A 76 -0.04 -10.44 -20.43
N LEU A 77 0.12 -10.01 -19.17
CA LEU A 77 0.79 -10.76 -18.10
C LEU A 77 0.05 -12.07 -17.78
N ALA A 78 -1.28 -12.07 -17.80
CA ALA A 78 -2.10 -13.27 -17.64
C ALA A 78 -1.85 -14.30 -18.75
N GLY A 79 -1.70 -13.86 -20.00
CA GLY A 79 -1.32 -14.72 -21.12
C GLY A 79 0.05 -15.40 -20.93
N GLN A 80 0.91 -14.85 -20.08
CA GLN A 80 2.23 -15.38 -19.74
C GLN A 80 2.26 -16.17 -18.42
N GLY A 81 1.10 -16.30 -17.73
CA GLY A 81 1.03 -16.90 -16.40
C GLY A 81 1.90 -16.16 -15.38
N ALA A 82 2.04 -14.84 -15.52
CA ALA A 82 2.97 -14.04 -14.75
C ALA A 82 2.52 -13.81 -13.31
N PHE A 83 3.48 -13.62 -12.41
CA PHE A 83 3.24 -13.21 -11.03
C PHE A 83 4.39 -12.34 -10.53
N ARG A 84 4.08 -11.48 -9.57
CA ARG A 84 5.04 -10.59 -8.91
C ARG A 84 5.02 -10.87 -7.42
N GLU A 85 6.21 -11.04 -6.86
CA GLU A 85 6.42 -11.12 -5.42
C GLU A 85 7.23 -9.92 -4.94
N ALA A 86 6.90 -9.41 -3.77
CA ALA A 86 7.63 -8.32 -3.15
C ALA A 86 7.96 -8.61 -1.68
N LYS A 87 9.15 -8.20 -1.27
CA LYS A 87 9.63 -8.31 0.11
C LYS A 87 10.27 -7.01 0.57
N SER A 88 9.95 -6.58 1.79
CA SER A 88 10.57 -5.41 2.39
C SER A 88 12.06 -5.67 2.70
N GLU A 89 12.93 -4.83 2.14
CA GLU A 89 14.39 -4.84 2.38
C GLU A 89 14.76 -3.85 3.48
N SER A 90 14.17 -2.66 3.44
CA SER A 90 14.39 -1.61 4.44
C SER A 90 13.17 -0.72 4.59
N LEU A 91 13.11 -0.03 5.73
CA LEU A 91 12.02 0.86 6.08
C LEU A 91 12.54 2.07 6.84
N THR A 92 12.24 3.25 6.32
CA THR A 92 12.49 4.53 6.99
C THR A 92 11.17 5.23 7.22
N CYS A 93 10.90 5.67 8.44
CA CYS A 93 9.65 6.36 8.76
C CYS A 93 9.89 7.70 9.47
N ASP A 94 8.99 8.65 9.23
CA ASP A 94 8.83 9.95 9.89
C ASP A 94 10.01 10.93 9.77
N GLU A 95 11.18 10.49 9.29
CA GLU A 95 12.32 11.34 8.95
C GLU A 95 11.96 12.43 7.92
N GLN A 96 10.95 12.16 7.09
CA GLN A 96 10.50 13.05 6.02
C GLN A 96 9.13 13.67 6.22
N LEU A 97 8.51 13.47 7.39
CA LEU A 97 7.23 14.11 7.72
C LEU A 97 7.32 15.65 7.60
N VAL A 98 8.53 16.19 7.74
CA VAL A 98 8.86 17.61 7.57
C VAL A 98 8.71 18.09 6.11
N LYS A 99 9.01 17.24 5.12
CA LYS A 99 8.84 17.55 3.68
C LYS A 99 7.38 17.58 3.24
N VAL A 100 6.48 17.01 4.04
CA VAL A 100 5.01 17.04 3.83
C VAL A 100 4.40 18.37 4.34
N ARG A 101 5.18 19.27 4.96
CA ARG A 101 4.68 20.52 5.58
C ARG A 101 5.05 21.80 4.82
N GLU A 102 4.25 22.14 3.81
CA GLU A 102 4.00 23.55 3.44
C GLU A 102 2.63 24.07 3.94
N ARG A 103 1.80 23.21 4.55
CA ARG A 103 0.53 23.59 5.20
C ARG A 103 0.34 22.88 6.56
N PRO A 104 0.27 23.62 7.69
CA PRO A 104 0.11 23.01 9.01
C PRO A 104 -1.38 22.86 9.41
N SER A 105 -1.87 21.60 9.55
CA SER A 105 -2.93 21.07 10.46
C SER A 105 -3.71 19.89 9.83
N PRO A 106 -4.23 18.89 10.58
CA PRO A 106 -3.87 18.37 11.91
C PRO A 106 -3.42 16.89 11.79
N TRP A 107 -2.11 16.64 11.80
CA TRP A 107 -1.53 15.30 11.64
C TRP A 107 -1.05 14.60 12.93
N PRO A 108 -1.60 14.83 14.16
CA PRO A 108 -1.28 13.93 15.27
C PRO A 108 -1.59 12.50 14.84
N GLY A 109 -0.63 11.58 14.90
CA GLY A 109 -0.83 10.17 14.56
C GLY A 109 -0.76 9.79 13.07
N LEU A 110 -0.46 10.72 12.15
CA LEU A 110 -0.05 10.35 10.80
C LEU A 110 1.44 10.01 10.78
N HIS A 111 1.76 8.84 10.25
CA HIS A 111 3.10 8.37 10.00
C HIS A 111 3.35 8.22 8.50
N VAL A 112 4.55 8.56 8.05
CA VAL A 112 4.97 8.35 6.66
C VAL A 112 6.17 7.44 6.66
N CYS A 113 6.05 6.33 5.93
CA CYS A 113 7.06 5.29 5.87
C CYS A 113 7.46 5.04 4.42
N THR A 114 8.73 5.21 4.08
CA THR A 114 9.28 4.78 2.79
C THR A 114 9.89 3.40 2.95
N VAL A 115 9.27 2.43 2.30
CA VAL A 115 9.68 1.03 2.27
C VAL A 115 10.44 0.81 0.97
N ARG A 116 11.64 0.23 1.06
CA ARG A 116 12.34 -0.30 -0.12
C ARG A 116 12.02 -1.77 -0.24
N LEU A 117 11.51 -2.18 -1.38
CA LEU A 117 11.11 -3.55 -1.69
C LEU A 117 12.14 -4.20 -2.61
N SER A 118 12.45 -5.46 -2.37
CA SER A 118 12.96 -6.40 -3.38
C SER A 118 11.75 -6.94 -4.12
N VAL A 119 11.72 -6.77 -5.44
CA VAL A 119 10.62 -7.19 -6.30
C VAL A 119 11.14 -8.22 -7.29
N GLU A 120 10.41 -9.34 -7.39
CA GLU A 120 10.66 -10.37 -8.39
C GLU A 120 9.45 -10.49 -9.31
N ASP A 121 9.66 -10.20 -10.59
CA ASP A 121 8.70 -10.43 -11.66
C ASP A 121 9.00 -11.77 -12.34
N HIS A 122 8.00 -12.65 -12.37
CA HIS A 122 8.08 -13.97 -12.97
C HIS A 122 7.12 -14.05 -14.16
N THR A 123 7.61 -14.58 -15.28
CA THR A 123 6.82 -14.92 -16.47
C THR A 123 7.14 -16.35 -16.89
N SER A 124 6.44 -16.87 -17.91
CA SER A 124 6.79 -18.17 -18.51
C SER A 124 8.19 -18.22 -19.14
N ALA A 125 8.80 -17.06 -19.43
CA ALA A 125 10.05 -16.98 -20.20
C ALA A 125 11.24 -16.42 -19.39
N SER A 126 10.98 -15.70 -18.30
CA SER A 126 12.02 -14.99 -17.56
C SER A 126 11.62 -14.70 -16.11
N THR A 127 12.65 -14.49 -15.30
CA THR A 127 12.54 -13.87 -13.98
C THR A 127 13.39 -12.60 -13.99
N ASN A 128 12.87 -11.51 -13.44
CA ASN A 128 13.56 -10.25 -13.28
C ASN A 128 13.48 -9.77 -11.83
N THR A 129 14.59 -9.27 -11.29
CA THR A 129 14.67 -8.81 -9.89
C THR A 129 15.14 -7.36 -9.85
N TYR A 130 14.46 -6.52 -9.08
CA TYR A 130 14.79 -5.11 -8.92
C TYR A 130 14.34 -4.55 -7.58
N SER A 131 14.90 -3.40 -7.18
CA SER A 131 14.40 -2.67 -5.99
C SER A 131 13.37 -1.63 -6.38
N ALA A 132 12.28 -1.52 -5.63
CA ALA A 132 11.26 -0.49 -5.79
C ALA A 132 11.00 0.23 -4.45
N PRO A 133 11.08 1.57 -4.39
CA PRO A 133 10.65 2.32 -3.21
C PRO A 133 9.13 2.58 -3.25
N VAL A 134 8.48 2.54 -2.09
CA VAL A 134 7.07 2.90 -1.90
C VAL A 134 6.94 3.73 -0.62
N SER A 135 6.35 4.92 -0.71
CA SER A 135 5.97 5.69 0.47
C SER A 135 4.55 5.32 0.88
N VAL A 136 4.33 4.93 2.13
CA VAL A 136 3.03 4.59 2.70
C VAL A 136 2.70 5.59 3.80
N MET A 137 1.50 6.16 3.74
CA MET A 137 0.96 7.03 4.78
C MET A 137 -0.02 6.25 5.64
N VAL A 138 0.28 6.16 6.93
CA VAL A 138 -0.49 5.40 7.91
C VAL A 138 -1.06 6.36 8.94
N ASN A 139 -2.37 6.30 9.15
CA ASN A 139 -3.07 7.11 10.13
C ASN A 139 -3.42 6.24 11.36
N CYS A 140 -2.95 6.64 12.53
CA CYS A 140 -3.05 5.88 13.78
C CYS A 140 -3.61 6.73 14.92
N PRO A 141 -4.28 6.13 15.92
CA PRO A 141 -4.55 6.80 17.20
C PRO A 141 -3.29 7.46 17.78
N PRO A 142 -3.39 8.67 18.37
CA PRO A 142 -4.61 9.40 18.72
C PRO A 142 -5.12 10.35 17.63
N ALA A 143 -4.81 10.14 16.35
CA ALA A 143 -5.32 10.98 15.27
C ALA A 143 -6.86 11.05 15.31
N PRO A 144 -7.47 12.26 15.28
CA PRO A 144 -8.93 12.39 15.25
C PRO A 144 -9.60 11.69 14.06
N THR A 145 -8.86 11.49 12.98
CA THR A 145 -9.32 10.86 11.74
C THR A 145 -8.98 9.36 11.65
N ALA A 146 -8.22 8.81 12.61
CA ALA A 146 -7.92 7.38 12.64
C ALA A 146 -9.01 6.60 13.41
N PRO A 147 -9.26 5.33 13.05
CA PRO A 147 -10.06 4.44 13.90
C PRO A 147 -9.43 4.30 15.28
N VAL A 148 -10.25 4.31 16.33
CA VAL A 148 -9.80 4.35 17.74
C VAL A 148 -8.90 3.19 18.18
N ASP A 149 -8.91 2.07 17.45
CA ASP A 149 -8.27 0.82 17.85
C ASP A 149 -7.23 0.28 16.86
N ARG A 150 -6.91 1.01 15.79
CA ARG A 150 -5.94 0.53 14.78
C ARG A 150 -5.38 1.64 13.90
N CYS A 151 -4.22 1.35 13.33
CA CYS A 151 -3.66 2.09 12.21
C CYS A 151 -4.37 1.71 10.89
N VAL A 152 -4.51 2.67 9.97
CA VAL A 152 -5.06 2.46 8.62
C VAL A 152 -4.23 3.16 7.57
N ILE A 153 -4.21 2.62 6.35
CA ILE A 153 -3.52 3.24 5.22
C ILE A 153 -4.44 4.30 4.64
N VAL A 154 -3.93 5.53 4.53
CA VAL A 154 -4.67 6.66 3.96
C VAL A 154 -4.06 7.13 2.64
N ALA A 155 -2.81 6.78 2.37
CA ALA A 155 -2.22 6.93 1.05
C ALA A 155 -1.03 5.98 0.85
N PHE A 156 -0.65 5.77 -0.40
CA PHE A 156 0.67 5.31 -0.78
C PHE A 156 1.11 6.00 -2.07
N TYR A 157 2.42 6.04 -2.33
CA TYR A 157 3.03 6.60 -3.52
C TYR A 157 4.07 5.63 -4.07
N ALA A 158 3.91 5.26 -5.34
CA ALA A 158 4.85 4.44 -6.09
C ALA A 158 5.53 5.25 -7.21
N SER A 159 4.95 6.39 -7.58
CA SER A 159 5.52 7.34 -8.52
C SER A 159 6.75 8.04 -7.95
N SER A 160 7.85 8.07 -8.71
CA SER A 160 9.16 8.53 -8.21
C SER A 160 9.19 10.01 -7.81
N ASP A 161 8.30 10.83 -8.39
CA ASP A 161 8.13 12.25 -8.07
C ASP A 161 7.39 12.50 -6.74
N ARG A 162 6.74 11.47 -6.18
CA ARG A 162 5.95 11.55 -4.95
C ARG A 162 6.48 10.66 -3.83
N ILE A 163 7.50 9.84 -4.11
CA ILE A 163 8.24 9.11 -3.07
C ILE A 163 9.00 10.10 -2.21
N VAL A 164 8.80 9.99 -0.90
CA VAL A 164 9.39 10.88 0.09
C VAL A 164 10.60 10.18 0.73
N TYR A 165 11.81 10.51 0.29
CA TYR A 165 13.09 9.96 0.81
C TYR A 165 13.66 10.75 1.96
#